data_AF-A0A1G7KY92-F1
#
_entry.id   AF-A0A1G7KY92-F1
#
_cell.length_a   1.000
_cell.length_b   1.000
_cell.length_c   1.000
_cell.angle_alpha   90.00
_cell.angle_beta   90.00
_cell.angle_gamma   90.00
#
_symmetry.space_group_name_H-M   'P 1'
#
loop_
_entity.id
_entity.type
_entity.pdbx_description
1 polymer ?
#
loop_
_entity_poly.entity_id
_entity_poly.type
_entity_poly.pdbx_seq_one_letter_code
_entity_poly.pdbx_strand_id
1 'polypeptide(L)'
;MHQSTAVAVTRYFDEVVDRLAQQGLDVAQVVLELSPTRPKRGQVITGRGPVLRWDEELGWSNGAESAGPAAHPAEVAGLLDRM
;
A
#
# COMPACT_ATOMS: atom_id res chain seq x y z
N MET A 1 -9.04 -13.57 12.53
CA MET A 1 -8.94 -12.36 11.68
C MET A 1 -8.80 -11.17 12.62
N HIS A 2 -7.65 -10.50 12.63
CA HIS A 2 -7.54 -9.21 13.31
C HIS A 2 -8.09 -8.16 12.33
N GLN A 3 -9.28 -7.62 12.60
CA GLN A 3 -9.76 -6.45 11.84
C GLN A 3 -8.84 -5.27 12.18
N SER A 4 -8.09 -4.78 11.20
CA SER A 4 -7.30 -3.55 11.37
C SER A 4 -8.27 -2.38 11.48
N THR A 5 -8.04 -1.47 12.43
CA THR A 5 -8.88 -0.26 12.54
C THR A 5 -8.58 0.72 11.39
N ALA A 6 -9.52 1.61 11.06
CA ALA A 6 -9.30 2.68 10.08
C ALA A 6 -8.03 3.50 10.39
N VAL A 7 -7.79 3.78 11.68
CA VAL A 7 -6.60 4.48 12.16
C VAL A 7 -5.33 3.67 11.92
N ALA A 8 -5.36 2.36 12.22
CA ALA A 8 -4.20 1.49 11.99
C ALA A 8 -3.85 1.41 10.50
N VAL A 9 -4.85 1.28 9.62
CA VAL A 9 -4.62 1.26 8.16
C VAL A 9 -4.05 2.57 7.66
N THR A 10 -4.57 3.71 8.12
CA THR A 10 -4.07 5.01 7.68
C THR A 10 -2.61 5.20 8.10
N ARG A 11 -2.25 4.87 9.36
CA ARG A 11 -0.85 4.91 9.82
C ARG A 11 0.06 4.00 9.03
N TYR A 12 -0.39 2.78 8.73
CA TYR A 12 0.38 1.85 7.91
C TYR A 12 0.65 2.42 6.51
N PHE A 13 -0.32 3.08 5.90
CA PHE A 13 -0.12 3.76 4.61
C PHE A 13 0.83 4.96 4.72
N ASP A 14 0.80 5.72 5.81
CA ASP A 14 1.77 6.79 6.06
C ASP A 14 3.20 6.21 6.09
N GLU A 15 3.42 5.09 6.79
CA GLU A 15 4.72 4.40 6.84
C GLU A 15 5.19 3.91 5.46
N VAL A 16 4.26 3.41 4.63
CA VAL A 16 4.55 3.02 3.23
C VAL A 16 4.95 4.24 2.40
N VAL A 17 4.20 5.34 2.49
CA VAL A 17 4.49 6.57 1.75
C VAL A 17 5.84 7.16 2.16
N ASP A 18 6.11 7.24 3.46
CA ASP A 18 7.40 7.72 3.98
C ASP A 18 8.55 6.86 3.46
N ARG A 19 8.35 5.53 3.41
CA ARG A 19 9.37 4.63 2.89
C ARG A 19 9.62 4.82 1.40
N LEU A 20 8.55 4.98 0.61
CA LEU A 20 8.65 5.27 -0.82
C LEU A 20 9.40 6.58 -1.07
N ALA A 21 9.08 7.63 -0.31
CA ALA A 21 9.76 8.92 -0.39
C ALA A 21 11.26 8.81 -0.05
N GLN A 22 11.63 8.01 0.96
CA GLN A 22 13.04 7.73 1.29
C GLN A 22 13.80 7.03 0.16
N GLN A 23 13.10 6.30 -0.72
CA GLN A 23 13.67 5.67 -1.91
C GLN A 23 13.65 6.58 -3.15
N GLY A 24 13.23 7.84 -2.99
CA GLY A 24 13.16 8.82 -4.08
C GLY A 24 11.94 8.64 -4.99
N LEU A 25 10.96 7.84 -4.57
CA LEU A 25 9.71 7.65 -5.30
C LEU A 25 8.70 8.72 -4.90
N ASP A 26 8.24 9.47 -5.88
CA ASP A 26 7.21 10.50 -5.67
C ASP A 26 5.82 9.87 -5.62
N VAL A 27 5.10 10.07 -4.51
CA VAL A 27 3.72 9.62 -4.32
C VAL A 27 2.78 10.79 -4.62
N ALA A 28 2.00 10.67 -5.70
CA ALA A 28 1.06 11.70 -6.10
C ALA A 28 -0.27 11.61 -5.35
N GLN A 29 -0.73 10.39 -5.05
CA GLN A 29 -2.02 10.20 -4.40
C GLN A 29 -2.09 8.89 -3.62
N VAL A 30 -2.77 8.94 -2.49
CA VAL A 30 -3.22 7.76 -1.73
C VAL A 30 -4.74 7.74 -1.72
N VAL A 31 -5.32 6.58 -2.02
CA VAL A 31 -6.78 6.35 -1.97
C VAL A 31 -7.04 5.23 -0.98
N LEU A 32 -7.94 5.44 -0.02
CA LEU A 32 -8.35 4.43 0.96
C LEU A 32 -9.87 4.26 0.93
N GLU A 33 -10.33 3.01 0.83
CA GLU A 33 -11.72 2.62 1.04
C GLU A 33 -11.83 1.89 2.38
N LEU A 34 -12.30 2.62 3.41
CA LEU A 34 -12.37 2.14 4.79
C LEU A 34 -13.83 1.80 5.14
N SER A 35 -14.22 0.56 4.92
CA SER A 35 -15.54 0.05 5.31
C SER A 35 -15.45 -0.78 6.59
N PRO A 36 -16.41 -0.66 7.53
CA PRO A 36 -16.49 -1.55 8.68
C PRO A 36 -17.07 -2.93 8.32
N THR A 37 -17.72 -3.08 7.16
CA THR A 37 -18.46 -4.29 6.75
C THR A 37 -17.87 -4.99 5.54
N ARG A 38 -16.79 -4.46 4.96
CA ARG A 38 -16.07 -5.04 3.82
C ARG A 38 -14.57 -4.95 4.07
N PRO A 39 -13.76 -5.84 3.45
CA PRO A 39 -12.31 -5.70 3.48
C PRO A 39 -11.90 -4.31 3.03
N LYS A 40 -10.98 -3.70 3.78
CA LYS A 40 -10.45 -2.38 3.42
C LYS A 40 -9.57 -2.50 2.20
N ARG A 41 -9.55 -1.44 1.41
CA ARG A 41 -8.72 -1.36 0.20
C ARG A 41 -7.97 -0.06 0.15
N GLY A 42 -6.86 -0.08 -0.55
CA GLY A 42 -6.06 1.10 -0.75
C GLY A 42 -5.28 1.08 -2.04
N GLN A 43 -4.89 2.26 -2.50
CA GLN A 43 -4.02 2.44 -3.64
C GLN A 43 -3.01 3.54 -3.37
N VAL A 44 -1.77 3.32 -3.78
CA VAL A 44 -0.72 4.34 -3.81
C VAL A 44 -0.35 4.57 -5.27
N ILE A 45 -0.57 5.79 -5.72
CA ILE A 45 -0.34 6.23 -7.09
C ILE A 45 0.94 7.05 -7.09
N THR A 46 1.95 6.59 -7.81
CA THR A 46 3.22 7.31 -7.96
C THR A 46 3.12 8.39 -9.05
N GLY A 47 3.86 9.49 -8.90
CA GLY A 47 3.75 10.66 -9.79
C GLY A 47 4.18 10.44 -11.24
N ARG A 48 4.89 9.33 -11.54
CA ARG A 48 5.42 9.03 -12.89
C ARG A 48 5.30 7.56 -13.29
N GLY A 49 4.55 6.75 -12.54
CA GLY A 49 4.82 5.32 -12.54
C GLY A 49 3.66 4.43 -12.14
N PRO A 50 3.97 3.25 -11.56
CA PRO A 50 3.00 2.21 -11.27
C PRO A 50 2.01 2.60 -10.17
N VAL A 51 0.88 1.89 -10.16
CA VAL A 51 -0.10 1.92 -9.07
C VAL A 51 0.08 0.69 -8.21
N LEU A 52 0.41 0.89 -6.93
CA LEU A 52 0.36 -0.18 -5.93
C LEU A 52 -1.06 -0.28 -5.40
N ARG A 53 -1.65 -1.47 -5.47
CA ARG A 53 -2.97 -1.77 -4.91
C ARG A 53 -2.80 -2.61 -3.67
N TRP A 54 -3.61 -2.33 -2.66
CA TRP A 54 -3.66 -3.07 -1.42
C TRP A 54 -5.10 -3.52 -1.14
N ASP A 55 -5.23 -4.75 -0.67
CA ASP A 55 -6.46 -5.29 -0.11
C ASP A 55 -6.13 -5.88 1.27
N GLU A 56 -7.01 -5.65 2.26
CA GLU A 56 -6.79 -6.08 3.65
C GLU A 56 -6.56 -7.59 3.78
N GLU A 57 -7.13 -8.39 2.87
CA GLU A 57 -7.01 -9.85 2.92
C GLU A 57 -5.92 -10.37 1.98
N LEU A 58 -5.77 -9.76 0.79
CA LEU A 58 -4.86 -10.26 -0.25
C LEU A 58 -3.48 -9.60 -0.22
N GLY A 59 -3.41 -8.38 0.33
CA GLY A 59 -2.22 -7.57 0.42
C GLY A 59 -1.88 -6.74 -0.80
N TRP A 60 -0.59 -6.46 -0.98
CA TRP A 60 -0.10 -5.52 -1.97
C TRP A 60 0.14 -6.17 -3.32
N SER A 61 -0.11 -5.44 -4.41
CA SER A 61 0.27 -5.85 -5.76
C SER A 61 0.50 -4.65 -6.68
N ASN A 62 1.44 -4.80 -7.61
CA ASN A 62 1.66 -3.89 -8.75
C ASN A 62 1.05 -4.44 -10.06
N GLY A 63 0.34 -5.58 -10.01
CA GLY A 63 -0.21 -6.30 -11.16
C GLY A 63 0.69 -7.42 -11.73
N ALA A 64 1.97 -7.47 -11.38
CA ALA A 64 2.91 -8.52 -11.78
C ALA A 64 3.40 -9.36 -10.58
N GLU A 65 3.65 -8.69 -9.45
CA GLU A 65 4.09 -9.27 -8.20
C GLU A 65 3.12 -8.93 -7.07
N SER A 66 3.24 -9.66 -5.96
CA SER A 66 2.40 -9.47 -4.78
C SER A 66 3.20 -9.60 -3.49
N ALA A 67 2.79 -8.88 -2.45
CA ALA A 67 3.30 -9.01 -1.09
C ALA A 67 2.12 -9.14 -0.11
N GLY A 68 2.38 -9.69 1.07
CA GLY A 68 1.32 -9.93 2.06
C GLY A 68 0.61 -8.65 2.56
N PRO A 69 -0.56 -8.79 3.18
CA PRO A 69 -1.37 -7.65 3.65
C PRO A 69 -0.75 -6.81 4.76
N ALA A 70 0.18 -7.40 5.52
CA ALA A 70 1.00 -6.72 6.52
C ALA A 70 2.49 -6.69 6.10
N ALA A 71 2.77 -6.69 4.79
CA ALA A 71 4.14 -6.62 4.27
C ALA A 71 4.85 -5.39 4.84
N HIS A 72 6.14 -5.54 5.13
CA HIS A 72 6.93 -4.43 5.62
C HIS A 72 7.01 -3.34 4.52
N PRO A 73 6.96 -2.04 4.84
CA PRO A 73 7.03 -0.95 3.85
C PRO A 73 8.18 -1.08 2.83
N ALA A 74 9.33 -1.61 3.26
CA ALA A 74 10.46 -1.88 2.36
C ALA A 74 10.18 -3.00 1.32
N GLU A 75 9.39 -4.02 1.68
CA GLU A 75 8.97 -5.07 0.75
C GLU A 75 7.97 -4.51 -0.28
N VAL A 76 7.07 -3.61 0.17
CA VAL A 76 6.12 -2.92 -0.70
C VAL A 76 6.84 -2.05 -1.73
N ALA A 77 7.86 -1.30 -1.29
CA ALA A 77 8.69 -0.52 -2.21
C ALA A 77 9.46 -1.39 -3.22
N GLY A 78 9.90 -2.58 -2.80
CA GLY A 78 10.56 -3.54 -3.69
C GLY A 78 9.68 -4.03 -4.85
N LEU A 79 8.35 -3.91 -4.75
CA LEU A 79 7.43 -4.17 -5.88
C LEU A 79 7.60 -3.14 -7.01
N LEU A 80 8.14 -1.96 -6.73
CA LEU A 80 8.35 -0.92 -7.75
C LEU A 80 9.74 -0.99 -8.40
N ASP A 81 10.73 -1.54 -7.70
CA ASP A 81 12.11 -1.67 -8.20
C ASP A 81 12.26 -2.71 -9.33
N ARG A 82 11.27 -3.58 -9.52
CA ARG A 82 11.31 -4.72 -10.47
C ARG A 82 10.53 -4.49 -11.76
N MET A 83 10.00 -3.28 -11.97
CA MET A 83 9.28 -2.86 -13.18
C MET A 83 10.18 -2.09 -14.14
#